data_AF-A0A0C9X0L2-F1
#
_entry.id   AF-A0A0C9X0L2-F1
#
_cell.length_a   1.000
_cell.length_b   1.000
_cell.length_c   1.000
_cell.angle_alpha   90.00
_cell.angle_beta   90.00
_cell.angle_gamma   90.00
#
_symmetry.space_group_name_H-M   'P 1'
#
loop_
_entity.id
_entity.type
_entity.pdbx_description
1 polymer ?
#
loop_
_entity_poly.entity_id
_entity_poly.type
_entity_poly.pdbx_seq_one_letter_code
_entity_poly.pdbx_strand_id
1 'polypeptide(L)'
;MPWKNIPGSLSRISAGSVTNVWGVNSGNGIYRYTGDDTKAWVAIPGALSDIGAAADGTVWGVNPAGNIFRYVWDSNHWTPIKGSLKRISAGSRTNVWGVNADDKIFRYSGDDTIPWVQIPG
;
A
#
# COMPACT_ATOMS: atom_id res chain seq x y z
N MET A 1 12.72 4.13 24.83
CA MET A 1 12.20 5.38 24.21
C MET A 1 10.69 5.29 24.17
N PRO A 2 9.94 6.36 24.48
CA PRO A 2 8.49 6.37 24.36
C PRO A 2 8.05 6.56 22.91
N TRP A 3 6.79 6.26 22.63
CA TRP A 3 6.15 6.64 21.37
C TRP A 3 6.10 8.17 21.22
N LYS A 4 6.42 8.67 20.02
CA LYS A 4 6.19 10.07 19.64
C LYS A 4 4.93 10.13 18.77
N ASN A 5 3.97 10.96 19.15
CA ASN A 5 2.80 11.22 18.33
C ASN A 5 3.20 12.06 17.10
N ILE A 6 2.85 11.57 15.90
CA ILE A 6 2.97 12.33 14.65
C ILE A 6 1.56 12.81 14.27
N PRO A 7 1.33 14.14 14.13
CA PRO A 7 0.02 14.66 13.80
C PRO A 7 -0.54 14.06 12.50
N GLY A 8 -1.83 13.72 12.51
CA GLY A 8 -2.52 13.09 11.39
C GLY A 8 -3.63 12.16 11.87
N SER A 9 -4.48 11.71 10.96
CA SER A 9 -5.54 10.75 11.24
C SER A 9 -5.50 9.66 10.18
N LEU A 10 -4.93 8.50 10.53
CA LEU A 10 -4.77 7.35 9.65
C LEU A 10 -5.48 6.13 10.26
N SER A 11 -6.02 5.27 9.39
CA SER A 11 -6.68 4.01 9.73
C SER A 11 -5.79 2.79 9.43
N ARG A 12 -4.86 2.92 8.49
CA ARG A 12 -3.80 1.96 8.16
C ARG A 12 -2.50 2.70 7.82
N ILE A 13 -1.37 2.07 8.13
CA ILE A 13 -0.04 2.61 7.88
C ILE A 13 0.92 1.46 7.52
N SER A 14 1.85 1.72 6.62
CA SER A 14 2.93 0.81 6.26
C SER A 14 4.24 1.58 6.14
N ALA A 15 5.31 1.01 6.71
CA ALA A 15 6.64 1.60 6.73
C ALA A 15 7.64 0.60 6.18
N GLY A 16 8.19 0.89 5.00
CA GLY A 16 9.27 0.10 4.41
C GLY A 16 10.65 0.61 4.83
N SER A 17 10.79 1.93 4.95
CA SER A 17 11.99 2.61 5.44
C SER A 17 11.62 3.97 6.04
N VAL A 18 12.57 4.66 6.66
CA VAL A 18 12.36 6.01 7.20
C VAL A 18 11.92 7.03 6.13
N THR A 19 12.23 6.78 4.86
CA THR A 19 11.89 7.65 3.71
C THR A 19 10.71 7.13 2.87
N ASN A 20 10.18 5.94 3.21
CA ASN A 20 9.04 5.34 2.51
C ASN A 20 8.01 4.81 3.52
N VAL A 21 7.24 5.76 4.07
CA VAL A 21 6.10 5.50 4.95
C VAL A 21 4.84 6.05 4.30
N TRP A 22 3.81 5.21 4.27
CA TRP A 22 2.53 5.51 3.64
C TRP A 22 1.39 5.13 4.55
N GLY A 23 0.27 5.82 4.43
CA GLY A 23 -0.94 5.49 5.16
C GLY A 23 -2.19 5.90 4.41
N VAL A 24 -3.31 5.37 4.87
CA VAL A 24 -4.64 5.76 4.43
C VAL A 24 -5.48 6.18 5.62
N ASN A 25 -6.42 7.10 5.43
CA ASN A 25 -7.36 7.53 6.47
C ASN A 25 -8.73 6.84 6.37
N SER A 26 -9.64 7.16 7.28
CA SER A 26 -11.02 6.60 7.28
C SER A 26 -11.87 7.02 6.08
N GLY A 27 -11.50 8.11 5.40
CA GLY A 27 -12.09 8.56 4.13
C GLY A 27 -11.42 7.96 2.89
N ASN A 28 -10.54 6.96 3.06
CA ASN A 28 -9.72 6.34 2.02
C ASN A 28 -8.69 7.27 1.35
N GLY A 29 -8.45 8.47 1.89
CA GLY A 29 -7.41 9.38 1.42
C GLY A 29 -6.02 8.79 1.66
N ILE A 30 -5.12 8.94 0.68
CA ILE A 30 -3.78 8.35 0.68
C ILE A 30 -2.77 9.42 1.07
N TYR A 31 -1.84 9.07 1.96
CA TYR A 31 -0.81 9.99 2.46
C TYR A 31 0.56 9.34 2.44
N ARG A 32 1.56 10.10 2.02
CA ARG A 32 2.98 9.73 2.14
C ARG A 32 3.63 10.61 3.21
N TYR A 33 4.46 9.99 4.05
CA TYR A 33 5.25 10.72 5.03
C TYR A 33 6.33 11.57 4.35
N THR A 34 6.52 12.79 4.83
CA THR A 34 7.44 13.78 4.24
C THR A 34 8.86 13.71 4.78
N GLY A 35 9.06 13.07 5.94
CA GLY A 35 10.32 13.16 6.69
C GLY A 35 10.35 14.31 7.70
N ASP A 36 9.32 15.15 7.74
CA ASP A 36 9.21 16.31 8.64
C ASP A 36 7.96 16.19 9.52
N ASP A 37 8.14 15.91 10.81
CA ASP A 37 7.06 15.76 11.78
C ASP A 37 6.12 16.98 11.88
N THR A 38 6.56 18.18 11.51
CA THR A 38 5.74 19.40 11.55
C THR A 38 4.80 19.52 10.36
N LYS A 39 5.15 18.88 9.25
CA LYS A 39 4.33 18.76 8.04
C LYS A 39 4.37 17.31 7.56
N ALA A 40 3.98 16.41 8.44
CA ALA A 40 4.26 14.98 8.33
C ALA A 40 3.72 14.32 7.06
N TRP A 41 2.60 14.79 6.52
CA TRP A 41 1.89 14.06 5.47
C TRP A 41 1.66 14.93 4.24
N VAL A 42 1.93 14.36 3.06
CA VAL A 42 1.48 14.88 1.77
C VAL A 42 0.40 13.96 1.21
N ALA A 43 -0.70 14.54 0.73
CA ALA A 43 -1.79 13.78 0.12
C ALA A 43 -1.37 13.32 -1.29
N ILE A 44 -1.68 12.07 -1.60
CA ILE A 44 -1.43 11.47 -2.91
C ILE A 44 -2.79 11.20 -3.58
N PRO A 45 -3.00 11.59 -4.85
CA PRO A 45 -4.26 11.35 -5.55
C PRO A 45 -4.64 9.86 -5.57
N GLY A 46 -5.94 9.59 -5.39
CA GLY A 46 -6.51 8.24 -5.37
C GLY A 46 -7.28 7.96 -4.09
N ALA A 47 -7.82 6.73 -3.98
CA ALA A 47 -8.53 6.26 -2.80
C ALA A 47 -8.20 4.78 -2.51
N LEU A 48 -7.68 4.50 -1.32
CA LEU A 48 -7.28 3.16 -0.88
C LEU A 48 -7.76 2.88 0.55
N SER A 49 -8.06 1.62 0.85
CA SER A 49 -8.46 1.14 2.18
C SER A 49 -7.36 0.38 2.91
N ASP A 50 -6.32 -0.09 2.20
CA ASP A 50 -5.11 -0.67 2.76
C ASP A 50 -3.91 -0.41 1.85
N ILE A 51 -2.70 -0.37 2.41
CA ILE A 51 -1.47 0.04 1.71
C ILE A 51 -0.24 -0.70 2.26
N GLY A 52 0.66 -1.10 1.36
CA GLY A 52 1.94 -1.73 1.67
C GLY A 52 3.09 -0.95 1.02
N ALA A 53 4.12 -0.63 1.80
CA ALA A 53 5.31 0.10 1.35
C ALA A 53 6.59 -0.66 1.72
N ALA A 54 7.49 -0.79 0.74
CA ALA A 54 8.78 -1.49 0.88
C ALA A 54 9.96 -0.53 0.93
N ALA A 55 11.11 -0.98 1.43
CA ALA A 55 12.34 -0.18 1.51
C ALA A 55 12.88 0.26 0.13
N ASP A 56 12.63 -0.54 -0.92
CA ASP A 56 13.07 -0.28 -2.29
C ASP A 56 12.19 0.74 -3.06
N GLY A 57 11.25 1.38 -2.37
CA GLY A 57 10.31 2.34 -2.95
C GLY A 57 9.06 1.70 -3.58
N THR A 58 8.94 0.37 -3.55
CA THR A 58 7.73 -0.33 -4.01
C THR A 58 6.55 0.03 -3.10
N VAL A 59 5.42 0.41 -3.69
CA VAL A 59 4.18 0.70 -2.97
C VAL A 59 3.00 0.07 -3.71
N TRP A 60 2.18 -0.63 -2.95
CA TRP A 60 0.95 -1.26 -3.42
C TRP A 60 -0.21 -0.88 -2.52
N GLY A 61 -1.41 -0.85 -3.07
CA GLY A 61 -2.62 -0.56 -2.32
C GLY A 61 -3.82 -1.30 -2.86
N VAL A 62 -4.84 -1.42 -2.01
CA VAL A 62 -6.17 -1.89 -2.41
C VAL A 62 -7.22 -0.87 -2.02
N ASN A 63 -8.30 -0.76 -2.78
CA ASN A 63 -9.44 0.11 -2.45
C ASN A 63 -10.58 -0.69 -1.79
N PRO A 64 -11.65 -0.04 -1.27
CA PRO A 64 -12.79 -0.73 -0.66
C PRO A 64 -13.50 -1.73 -1.58
N ALA A 65 -13.45 -1.55 -2.90
CA ALA A 65 -14.03 -2.46 -3.89
C ALA A 65 -13.13 -3.68 -4.19
N GLY A 66 -11.97 -3.77 -3.54
CA GLY A 66 -10.98 -4.82 -3.73
C GLY A 66 -10.07 -4.62 -4.93
N ASN A 67 -10.16 -3.50 -5.66
CA ASN A 67 -9.26 -3.23 -6.78
C ASN A 67 -7.84 -2.98 -6.26
N ILE A 68 -6.86 -3.46 -7.02
CA ILE A 68 -5.45 -3.47 -6.62
C ILE A 68 -4.68 -2.46 -7.47
N PHE A 69 -3.78 -1.71 -6.85
CA PHE A 69 -3.00 -0.66 -7.49
C PHE A 69 -1.53 -0.76 -7.10
N ARG A 70 -0.64 -0.52 -8.06
CA ARG A 70 0.80 -0.33 -7.84
C ARG A 70 1.17 1.12 -8.13
N TYR A 71 1.92 1.75 -7.22
CA TYR A 71 2.40 3.11 -7.43
C TYR A 71 3.54 3.12 -8.47
N VAL A 72 3.50 4.05 -9.43
CA VAL A 72 4.42 4.07 -10.59
C VAL A 72 5.38 5.26 -10.64
N TRP A 73 5.34 6.15 -9.66
CA TRP A 73 6.30 7.27 -9.54
C TRP A 73 6.33 8.22 -10.75
N ASP A 74 5.23 8.31 -11.50
CA ASP A 74 5.03 9.25 -12.59
C ASP A 74 3.72 10.05 -12.39
N SER A 75 3.31 10.84 -13.39
CA SER A 75 2.10 11.65 -13.31
C SER A 75 0.80 10.84 -13.23
N ASN A 76 0.81 9.55 -13.57
CA ASN A 76 -0.35 8.68 -13.46
C ASN A 76 -0.57 8.21 -12.01
N HIS A 77 0.46 8.28 -11.17
CA HIS A 77 0.49 7.84 -9.77
C HIS A 77 0.30 6.32 -9.59
N TRP A 78 -0.78 5.75 -10.11
CA TRP A 78 -1.19 4.36 -9.89
C TRP A 78 -1.46 3.63 -11.20
N THR A 79 -1.02 2.38 -11.27
CA THR A 79 -1.44 1.44 -12.31
C THR A 79 -2.34 0.36 -11.69
N PRO A 80 -3.53 0.11 -12.26
CA PRO A 80 -4.41 -0.97 -11.78
C PRO A 80 -3.81 -2.33 -12.13
N ILE A 81 -3.87 -3.24 -11.18
CA ILE A 81 -3.41 -4.64 -11.34
C ILE A 81 -4.62 -5.54 -11.18
N LYS A 82 -4.81 -6.46 -12.15
CA LYS A 82 -5.98 -7.34 -12.15
C LYS A 82 -5.99 -8.25 -10.91
N GLY A 83 -7.18 -8.56 -10.41
CA GLY A 83 -7.40 -9.35 -9.20
C GLY A 83 -8.31 -8.62 -8.20
N SER A 84 -8.54 -9.25 -7.05
CA SER A 84 -9.29 -8.66 -5.95
C SER A 84 -8.69 -9.05 -4.59
N LEU A 85 -8.33 -8.05 -3.77
CA LEU A 85 -7.70 -8.22 -2.46
C LEU A 85 -8.33 -7.27 -1.42
N LYS A 86 -8.43 -7.70 -0.16
CA LYS A 86 -8.90 -6.88 0.98
C LYS A 86 -7.77 -6.32 1.87
N ARG A 87 -6.57 -6.90 1.76
CA ARG A 87 -5.34 -6.45 2.42
C ARG A 87 -4.14 -6.70 1.52
N ILE A 88 -3.11 -5.87 1.66
CA ILE A 88 -1.89 -5.99 0.86
C ILE A 88 -0.65 -5.57 1.65
N SER A 89 0.46 -6.25 1.41
CA SER A 89 1.77 -5.94 1.98
C SER A 89 2.85 -6.06 0.91
N ALA A 90 3.79 -5.11 0.89
CA ALA A 90 4.93 -5.10 -0.01
C ALA A 90 6.23 -5.11 0.81
N GLY A 91 6.99 -6.20 0.71
CA GLY A 91 8.33 -6.30 1.30
C GLY A 91 9.44 -5.85 0.33
N SER A 92 9.20 -6.02 -0.97
CA SER A 92 10.04 -5.54 -2.07
C SER A 92 9.26 -5.62 -3.39
N ARG A 93 9.87 -5.19 -4.49
CA ARG A 93 9.34 -5.35 -5.85
C ARG A 93 8.99 -6.80 -6.20
N THR A 94 9.73 -7.76 -5.67
CA THR A 94 9.59 -9.21 -5.95
C THR A 94 8.92 -9.98 -4.81
N ASN A 95 8.48 -9.28 -3.76
CA ASN A 95 7.86 -9.86 -2.59
C ASN A 95 6.64 -9.04 -2.16
N VAL A 96 5.51 -9.31 -2.81
CA VAL A 96 4.22 -8.66 -2.54
C VAL A 96 3.18 -9.75 -2.28
N TRP A 97 2.42 -9.58 -1.21
CA TRP A 97 1.42 -10.53 -0.74
C TRP A 97 0.11 -9.83 -0.42
N GLY A 98 -0.99 -10.55 -0.50
CA GLY A 98 -2.27 -10.07 -0.03
C GLY A 98 -3.24 -11.20 0.27
N VAL A 99 -4.35 -10.83 0.90
CA VAL A 99 -5.49 -11.73 1.11
C VAL A 99 -6.74 -11.14 0.49
N ASN A 100 -7.62 -11.99 -0.05
CA ASN A 100 -8.89 -11.56 -0.62
C ASN A 100 -10.04 -11.56 0.40
N ALA A 101 -11.25 -11.20 -0.04
CA ALA A 101 -12.45 -11.19 0.79
C ALA A 101 -12.69 -12.54 1.51
N ASP A 102 -12.42 -13.65 0.81
CA ASP A 102 -12.60 -15.04 1.27
C ASP A 102 -11.39 -15.58 2.09
N ASP A 103 -10.48 -14.71 2.53
CA ASP A 103 -9.27 -15.07 3.27
C ASP A 103 -8.27 -15.97 2.52
N LYS A 104 -8.41 -16.09 1.18
CA LYS A 104 -7.41 -16.76 0.35
C LYS A 104 -6.16 -15.91 0.25
N ILE A 105 -5.00 -16.56 0.36
CA ILE A 105 -3.67 -15.94 0.35
C ILE A 105 -3.13 -15.92 -1.08
N PHE A 106 -2.55 -14.80 -1.50
CA PHE A 106 -1.96 -14.63 -2.81
C PHE A 106 -0.57 -14.00 -2.71
N ARG A 107 0.33 -14.46 -3.58
CA ARG A 107 1.64 -13.85 -3.81
C ARG A 107 1.68 -13.28 -5.24
N TYR A 108 2.27 -12.10 -5.39
CA TYR A 108 2.50 -11.51 -6.70
C TYR A 108 3.50 -12.36 -7.52
N SER A 109 3.18 -12.62 -8.78
CA SER A 109 3.95 -13.49 -9.66
C SER A 109 5.18 -12.82 -10.28
N GLY A 110 5.20 -11.49 -10.33
CA GLY A 110 6.16 -10.72 -11.14
C GLY A 110 5.65 -10.33 -12.54
N ASP A 111 4.44 -10.76 -12.92
CA ASP A 111 3.84 -10.52 -14.25
C ASP A 111 2.42 -9.97 -14.13
N ASP A 112 2.21 -8.72 -14.55
CA ASP A 112 0.89 -8.07 -14.50
C ASP A 112 -0.17 -8.76 -15.38
N THR A 113 0.24 -9.54 -16.37
CA THR A 113 -0.66 -10.32 -17.21
C THR A 113 -1.17 -11.58 -16.52
N ILE A 114 -0.52 -12.07 -15.47
CA ILE A 114 -0.97 -13.16 -14.59
C ILE A 114 -0.46 -12.87 -13.16
N PRO A 115 -1.00 -11.86 -12.45
CA PRO A 115 -0.31 -11.23 -11.33
C PRO A 115 -0.33 -12.04 -10.05
N TRP A 116 -1.24 -12.98 -9.85
CA TRP A 116 -1.42 -13.63 -8.55
C TRP A 116 -1.31 -15.14 -8.64
N VAL A 117 -0.48 -15.70 -7.78
CA VAL A 117 -0.44 -17.14 -7.47
C VAL A 117 -1.10 -17.31 -6.12
N GLN A 118 -2.17 -18.13 -6.06
CA GLN A 118 -2.79 -18.48 -4.78
C GLN A 118 -1.87 -19.41 -4.01
N ILE A 119 -1.67 -19.13 -2.74
CA ILE A 119 -0.87 -19.94 -1.82
C ILE A 119 -1.83 -20.66 -0.86
N PRO A 120 -1.71 -21.98 -0.67
CA PRO A 120 -2.48 -22.70 0.34
C PRO A 120 -2.19 -22.15 1.75
N GLY A 121 -3.23 -22.09 2.57
CA GLY A 121 -3.19 -21.68 3.98
C GLY A 121 -3.92 -22.68 4.85
#